data_AF-Q0UME7-F1
#
_entry.id   AF-Q0UME7-F1
#
_cell.length_a   1.000
_cell.length_b   1.000
_cell.length_c   1.000
_cell.angle_alpha   90.00
_cell.angle_beta   90.00
_cell.angle_gamma   90.00
#
_symmetry.space_group_name_H-M   'P 1'
#
loop_
_entity.id
_entity.type
_entity.pdbx_description
1 polymer ?
#
loop_
_entity_poly.entity_id
_entity_poly.type
_entity_poly.pdbx_seq_one_letter_code
_entity_poly.pdbx_strand_id
1 'polypeptide(L)'
;MYEEYAAVSFTLDKCMDHDYWRQLHKDKHYDHRLIQRRLEALYELQLSGDILDLIDYIRSGLVRNLGNILAPKLYNRAYNGTKLLIEDYVTQVAHGIEFLSHAPTSEDGTALTAQRKLDVLHDMRSTFGRSALVLQGGAIFGLCHLGVVKALLLRGLLPRIISGTATGAIIAALVCVHPEDELLDVLNGGGINLDAFANRNNEDGKWYQTLTRRIKRWWKLGHFLDVDVLEELLRSNIGDITFEQAYERTKRALNITVTPNGGDSGVPNLLNYMTAPNVLSMQPSVPGRMPIIVIDNHLCTV
;
A
#
# COMPACT_ATOMS: atom_id res chain seq x y z
N MET A 1 3.17 1.46 19.08
CA MET A 1 3.52 1.29 17.65
C MET A 1 2.35 1.80 16.80
N TYR A 2 2.57 2.65 15.78
CA TYR A 2 1.61 3.62 15.21
C TYR A 2 0.97 4.61 16.18
N GLU A 3 0.17 4.22 17.18
CA GLU A 3 -0.51 5.20 18.06
C GLU A 3 0.51 6.09 18.80
N GLU A 4 1.58 5.47 19.27
CA GLU A 4 2.73 6.16 19.87
C GLU A 4 3.44 7.08 18.87
N TYR A 5 3.65 6.63 17.63
CA TYR A 5 4.21 7.47 16.57
C TYR A 5 3.29 8.66 16.29
N ALA A 6 1.98 8.45 16.19
CA ALA A 6 1.00 9.50 15.94
C ALA A 6 0.97 10.52 17.08
N ALA A 7 1.04 10.06 18.35
CA ALA A 7 1.09 10.94 19.52
C ALA A 7 2.37 11.79 19.56
N VAL A 8 3.52 11.18 19.27
CA VAL A 8 4.82 11.89 19.20
C VAL A 8 4.84 12.86 18.02
N SER A 9 4.40 12.42 16.83
CA SER A 9 4.30 13.25 15.62
C SER A 9 3.39 14.46 15.83
N PHE A 10 2.25 14.27 16.50
CA PHE A 10 1.35 15.38 16.84
C PHE A 10 2.01 16.39 17.80
N THR A 11 2.74 15.91 18.80
CA THR A 11 3.48 16.77 19.73
C THR A 11 4.58 17.54 18.99
N LEU A 12 5.30 16.87 18.08
CA LEU A 12 6.34 17.47 17.26
C LEU A 12 5.79 18.53 16.31
N ASP A 13 4.67 18.23 15.64
CA ASP A 13 3.97 19.16 14.75
C ASP A 13 3.48 20.42 15.49
N LYS A 14 3.10 20.29 16.77
CA LYS A 14 2.79 21.44 17.63
C LYS A 14 4.01 22.26 17.97
N CYS A 15 5.13 21.63 18.33
CA CYS A 15 6.37 22.33 18.65
C CYS A 15 7.00 23.04 17.45
N MET A 16 6.76 22.54 16.23
CA MET A 16 7.28 23.09 14.97
C MET A 16 6.28 23.99 14.22
N ASP A 17 5.15 24.34 14.83
CA ASP A 17 4.06 25.13 14.22
C ASP A 17 3.50 24.54 12.91
N HIS A 18 3.69 23.24 12.68
CA HIS A 18 3.11 22.54 11.53
C HIS A 18 1.58 22.42 11.66
N ASP A 19 1.06 22.33 12.88
CA ASP A 19 -0.39 22.31 13.16
C ASP A 19 -1.06 23.59 12.63
N TYR A 20 -0.46 24.76 12.85
CA TYR A 20 -0.94 26.02 12.27
C TYR A 20 -0.98 25.99 10.74
N TRP A 21 0.05 25.41 10.10
CA TRP A 21 0.03 25.22 8.65
C TRP A 21 -1.08 24.26 8.20
N ARG A 22 -1.40 23.21 8.95
CA ARG A 22 -2.49 22.28 8.61
C ARG A 22 -3.86 22.97 8.69
N GLN A 23 -4.06 23.83 9.69
CA GLN A 23 -5.29 24.61 9.88
C GLN A 23 -5.45 25.71 8.81
N LEU A 24 -4.36 26.27 8.30
CA LEU A 24 -4.43 27.27 7.24
C LEU A 24 -4.84 26.62 5.90
N HIS A 25 -6.10 26.83 5.48
CA HIS A 25 -6.63 26.31 4.22
C HIS A 25 -5.85 26.79 2.99
N LYS A 26 -5.35 28.03 3.00
CA LYS A 26 -4.67 28.61 1.84
C LYS A 26 -3.30 27.96 1.63
N ASP A 27 -3.11 27.36 0.47
CA ASP A 27 -1.82 26.90 -0.02
C ASP A 27 -1.76 27.05 -1.55
N LYS A 28 -0.55 27.13 -2.11
CA LYS A 28 -0.32 27.25 -3.56
C LYS A 28 -0.31 25.90 -4.25
N HIS A 29 -0.20 24.80 -3.50
CA HIS A 29 -0.06 23.46 -4.04
C HIS A 29 -1.38 22.77 -4.36
N TYR A 30 -2.52 23.34 -3.94
CA TYR A 30 -3.86 22.84 -4.27
C TYR A 30 -4.88 23.99 -4.35
N ASP A 31 -5.98 23.76 -5.06
CA ASP A 31 -7.09 24.70 -5.16
C ASP A 31 -8.00 24.59 -3.93
N HIS A 32 -7.57 25.24 -2.85
CA HIS A 32 -8.33 25.28 -1.59
C HIS A 32 -9.74 25.88 -1.75
N ARG A 33 -9.95 26.80 -2.69
CA ARG A 33 -11.27 27.41 -2.91
C ARG A 33 -12.23 26.42 -3.56
N LEU A 34 -11.75 25.66 -4.54
CA LEU A 34 -12.52 24.58 -5.14
C LEU A 34 -12.90 23.54 -4.08
N ILE A 35 -11.93 23.07 -3.29
CA ILE A 35 -12.18 22.04 -2.26
C ILE A 35 -13.16 22.54 -1.20
N GLN A 36 -13.00 23.77 -0.72
CA GLN A 36 -13.92 24.37 0.26
C GLN A 36 -15.35 24.46 -0.28
N ARG A 37 -15.54 24.99 -1.49
CA ARG A 37 -16.89 25.07 -2.11
C ARG A 37 -17.53 23.68 -2.26
N ARG A 38 -16.74 22.67 -2.56
CA ARG A 38 -17.22 21.29 -2.69
C ARG A 38 -17.58 20.68 -1.35
N LEU A 39 -16.80 20.96 -0.31
CA LEU A 39 -17.09 20.53 1.05
C LEU A 39 -18.42 21.12 1.53
N GLU A 40 -18.60 22.44 1.37
CA GLU A 40 -19.84 23.16 1.72
C GLU A 40 -21.05 22.57 0.98
N ALA A 41 -20.95 22.37 -0.33
CA ALA A 41 -22.03 21.78 -1.13
C ALA A 41 -22.39 20.35 -0.69
N LEU A 42 -21.40 19.53 -0.31
CA LEU A 42 -21.65 18.18 0.21
C LEU A 42 -22.41 18.22 1.54
N TYR A 43 -22.10 19.17 2.41
CA TYR A 43 -22.84 19.36 3.67
C TYR A 43 -24.28 19.80 3.40
N GLU A 44 -24.48 20.78 2.52
CA GLU A 44 -25.82 21.28 2.17
C GLU A 44 -26.70 20.18 1.57
N LEU A 45 -26.17 19.36 0.65
CA LEU A 45 -26.89 18.25 0.02
C LEU A 45 -27.20 17.11 1.01
N GLN A 46 -26.33 16.86 1.98
CA GLN A 46 -26.65 15.89 3.03
C GLN A 46 -27.74 16.40 3.97
N LEU A 47 -27.72 17.69 4.31
CA LEU A 47 -28.73 18.31 5.17
C LEU A 47 -30.11 18.40 4.49
N SER A 48 -30.16 18.62 3.18
CA SER A 48 -31.42 18.63 2.43
C SER A 48 -32.07 17.25 2.35
N GLY A 49 -31.29 16.18 2.50
CA GLY A 49 -31.76 14.80 2.42
C GLY A 49 -32.12 14.34 1.00
N ASP A 50 -31.79 15.12 -0.03
CA ASP A 50 -32.00 14.73 -1.43
C ASP A 50 -30.88 13.77 -1.88
N ILE A 51 -31.20 12.48 -1.82
CA ILE A 51 -30.26 11.41 -2.15
C ILE A 51 -29.88 11.41 -3.64
N LEU A 52 -30.79 11.81 -4.53
CA LEU A 52 -30.55 11.77 -5.98
C LEU A 52 -29.55 12.85 -6.38
N ASP A 53 -29.74 14.07 -5.88
CA ASP A 53 -28.80 15.17 -6.11
C ASP A 53 -27.43 14.87 -5.48
N LEU A 54 -27.41 14.27 -4.28
CA LEU A 54 -26.17 13.84 -3.63
C LEU A 54 -25.42 12.80 -4.48
N ILE A 55 -26.12 11.82 -5.05
CA ILE A 55 -25.53 10.82 -5.95
C ILE A 55 -24.86 11.49 -7.15
N ASP A 56 -25.56 12.40 -7.81
CA ASP A 56 -25.05 13.05 -9.03
C ASP A 56 -23.87 13.99 -8.72
N TYR A 57 -23.91 14.65 -7.56
CA TYR A 57 -22.82 15.49 -7.08
C TYR A 57 -21.56 14.69 -6.72
N ILE A 58 -21.71 13.56 -6.03
CA ILE A 58 -20.59 12.67 -5.71
C ILE A 58 -20.04 12.07 -7.00
N ARG A 59 -20.89 11.50 -7.87
CA ARG A 59 -20.46 10.84 -9.11
C ARG A 59 -19.67 11.78 -10.02
N SER A 60 -20.12 13.02 -10.18
CA SER A 60 -19.44 14.01 -11.03
C SER A 60 -18.12 14.52 -10.45
N GLY A 61 -17.91 14.43 -9.14
CA GLY A 61 -16.73 14.95 -8.47
C GLY A 61 -15.78 13.94 -7.85
N LEU A 62 -16.04 12.64 -8.01
CA LEU A 62 -15.23 11.57 -7.47
C LEU A 62 -13.95 11.37 -8.30
N VAL A 63 -13.05 12.36 -8.21
CA VAL A 63 -11.76 12.40 -8.91
C VAL A 63 -10.63 12.36 -7.89
N ARG A 64 -9.71 11.39 -8.02
CA ARG A 64 -8.63 11.15 -7.03
C ARG A 64 -7.81 12.38 -6.68
N ASN A 65 -7.36 13.11 -7.70
CA ASN A 65 -6.50 14.28 -7.53
C ASN A 65 -7.26 15.58 -7.84
N LEU A 66 -8.53 15.67 -7.43
CA LEU A 66 -9.33 16.86 -7.61
C LEU A 66 -8.64 18.06 -6.94
N GLY A 67 -8.53 19.18 -7.65
CA GLY A 67 -7.88 20.38 -7.09
C GLY A 67 -6.41 20.18 -6.69
N ASN A 68 -5.75 19.10 -7.14
CA ASN A 68 -4.37 18.74 -6.79
C ASN A 68 -4.15 18.37 -5.30
N ILE A 69 -5.16 17.80 -4.63
CA ILE A 69 -5.08 17.40 -3.21
C ILE A 69 -4.06 16.29 -2.90
N LEU A 70 -3.56 15.57 -3.91
CA LEU A 70 -2.54 14.53 -3.76
C LEU A 70 -1.11 15.05 -4.02
N ALA A 71 -0.91 16.37 -4.10
CA ALA A 71 0.42 16.93 -4.34
C ALA A 71 1.41 16.52 -3.23
N PRO A 72 2.58 15.91 -3.54
CA PRO A 72 3.51 15.41 -2.52
C PRO A 72 3.98 16.47 -1.52
N LYS A 73 4.05 17.74 -1.95
CA LYS A 73 4.43 18.87 -1.10
C LYS A 73 3.46 19.12 0.06
N LEU A 74 2.23 18.62 -0.01
CA LEU A 74 1.23 18.69 1.05
C LEU A 74 1.38 17.57 2.09
N TYR A 75 2.16 16.53 1.81
CA TYR A 75 2.32 15.38 2.72
C TYR A 75 3.72 15.28 3.33
N ASN A 76 4.65 16.17 2.92
CA ASN A 76 6.03 16.19 3.41
C ASN A 76 6.29 17.31 4.43
N ARG A 77 5.24 17.98 4.93
CA ARG A 77 5.38 19.14 5.82
C ARG A 77 5.02 18.85 7.27
N ALA A 78 3.89 18.19 7.52
CA ALA A 78 3.54 17.69 8.83
C ALA A 78 3.91 16.21 8.94
N TYR A 79 4.23 15.75 10.15
CA TYR A 79 4.51 14.33 10.40
C TYR A 79 3.22 13.52 10.55
N ASN A 80 2.14 14.17 10.99
CA ASN A 80 0.82 13.57 11.09
C ASN A 80 -0.17 14.28 10.15
N GLY A 81 -0.56 13.61 9.08
CA GLY A 81 -1.60 14.09 8.14
C GLY A 81 -1.15 15.20 7.19
N THR A 82 -2.13 15.91 6.65
CA THR A 82 -1.97 16.98 5.67
C THR A 82 -2.84 18.18 6.06
N LYS A 83 -3.22 19.04 5.10
CA LYS A 83 -4.18 20.13 5.31
C LYS A 83 -5.51 19.60 5.82
N LEU A 84 -6.03 20.18 6.90
CA LEU A 84 -7.31 19.77 7.49
C LEU A 84 -8.47 19.87 6.50
N LEU A 85 -8.50 20.91 5.67
CA LEU A 85 -9.51 21.05 4.61
C LEU A 85 -9.54 19.85 3.64
N ILE A 86 -8.39 19.24 3.35
CA ILE A 86 -8.31 18.05 2.49
C ILE A 86 -8.85 16.83 3.25
N GLU A 87 -8.46 16.67 4.51
CA GLU A 87 -8.94 15.59 5.38
C GLU A 87 -10.45 15.65 5.58
N ASP A 88 -11.00 16.83 5.87
CA ASP A 88 -12.43 17.09 6.03
C ASP A 88 -13.19 16.79 4.74
N TYR A 89 -12.66 17.23 3.59
CA TYR A 89 -13.26 16.94 2.28
C TYR A 89 -13.31 15.45 1.98
N VAL A 90 -12.19 14.73 2.15
CA VAL A 90 -12.15 13.28 1.90
C VAL A 90 -13.07 12.53 2.86
N THR A 91 -13.09 12.92 4.14
CA THR A 91 -13.97 12.35 5.16
C THR A 91 -15.43 12.58 4.81
N GLN A 92 -15.78 13.79 4.38
CA GLN A 92 -17.15 14.14 4.00
C GLN A 92 -17.62 13.41 2.74
N VAL A 93 -16.74 13.19 1.76
CA VAL A 93 -17.04 12.34 0.59
C VAL A 93 -17.29 10.90 1.04
N ALA A 94 -16.47 10.36 1.95
CA ALA A 94 -16.66 9.02 2.50
C ALA A 94 -18.00 8.88 3.24
N HIS A 95 -18.35 9.85 4.09
CA HIS A 95 -19.65 9.91 4.75
C HIS A 95 -20.80 10.01 3.75
N GLY A 96 -20.64 10.75 2.65
CA GLY A 96 -21.66 10.83 1.59
C GLY A 96 -21.91 9.48 0.90
N ILE A 97 -20.85 8.71 0.64
CA ILE A 97 -20.96 7.36 0.09
C ILE A 97 -21.58 6.40 1.12
N GLU A 98 -21.21 6.52 2.39
CA GLU A 98 -21.77 5.72 3.47
C GLU A 98 -23.26 6.01 3.68
N PHE A 99 -23.65 7.28 3.67
CA PHE A 99 -25.05 7.71 3.73
C PHE A 99 -25.86 7.12 2.57
N LEU A 100 -25.35 7.19 1.34
CA LEU A 100 -25.94 6.54 0.17
C LEU A 100 -26.08 5.02 0.38
N SER A 101 -25.08 4.37 0.97
CA SER A 101 -25.11 2.92 1.22
C SER A 101 -26.18 2.51 2.23
N HIS A 102 -26.60 3.41 3.13
CA HIS A 102 -27.67 3.19 4.10
C HIS A 102 -29.04 3.77 3.68
N ALA A 103 -29.08 4.53 2.57
CA ALA A 103 -30.31 5.12 2.06
C ALA A 103 -31.40 4.05 1.81
N PRO A 104 -32.67 4.33 2.19
CA PRO A 104 -33.79 3.42 1.96
C PRO A 104 -34.05 3.26 0.47
N THR A 105 -34.49 2.08 0.08
CA THR A 105 -34.83 1.78 -1.32
C THR A 105 -36.33 1.57 -1.45
N SER A 106 -36.93 2.10 -2.51
CA SER A 106 -38.35 1.88 -2.83
C SER A 106 -38.50 1.04 -4.11
N GLU A 107 -39.52 0.20 -4.14
CA GLU A 107 -39.90 -0.60 -5.33
C GLU A 107 -40.78 0.18 -6.30
N ASP A 108 -41.41 1.28 -5.84
CA ASP A 108 -42.40 2.06 -6.61
C ASP A 108 -41.76 2.97 -7.68
N GLY A 109 -40.44 2.95 -7.84
CA GLY A 109 -39.69 3.70 -8.86
C GLY A 109 -39.66 5.23 -8.68
N THR A 110 -40.37 5.77 -7.68
CA THR A 110 -40.39 7.20 -7.30
C THR A 110 -39.16 7.62 -6.50
N ALA A 111 -38.43 6.65 -5.93
CA ALA A 111 -37.19 6.86 -5.18
C ALA A 111 -36.08 5.90 -5.67
N LEU A 112 -34.93 5.93 -5.00
CA LEU A 112 -33.79 5.08 -5.34
C LEU A 112 -34.15 3.59 -5.24
N THR A 113 -34.11 2.86 -6.35
CA THR A 113 -34.31 1.40 -6.35
C THR A 113 -33.04 0.68 -5.91
N ALA A 114 -33.18 -0.56 -5.40
CA ALA A 114 -32.04 -1.36 -4.97
C ALA A 114 -31.03 -1.64 -6.10
N GLN A 115 -31.52 -1.94 -7.30
CA GLN A 115 -30.66 -2.14 -8.47
C GLN A 115 -29.91 -0.86 -8.84
N ARG A 116 -30.61 0.28 -8.89
CA ARG A 116 -29.99 1.57 -9.22
C ARG A 116 -28.90 1.94 -8.23
N LYS A 117 -29.12 1.69 -6.93
CA LYS A 117 -28.13 1.90 -5.87
C LYS A 117 -26.87 1.05 -6.09
N LEU A 118 -27.03 -0.23 -6.45
CA LEU A 118 -25.90 -1.10 -6.77
C LEU A 118 -25.13 -0.60 -8.00
N ASP A 119 -25.83 -0.20 -9.06
CA ASP A 119 -25.20 0.34 -10.27
C ASP A 119 -24.40 1.60 -9.94
N VAL A 120 -24.97 2.53 -9.15
CA VAL A 120 -24.29 3.76 -8.72
C VAL A 120 -23.00 3.44 -7.97
N LEU A 121 -23.05 2.56 -6.98
CA LEU A 121 -21.88 2.20 -6.16
C LEU A 121 -20.82 1.46 -6.99
N HIS A 122 -21.27 0.61 -7.91
CA HIS A 122 -20.39 -0.09 -8.85
C HIS A 122 -19.64 0.89 -9.75
N ASP A 123 -20.36 1.85 -10.34
CA ASP A 123 -19.80 2.88 -11.21
C ASP A 123 -18.82 3.79 -10.46
N MET A 124 -19.23 4.29 -9.28
CA MET A 124 -18.36 5.09 -8.42
C MET A 124 -17.04 4.38 -8.11
N ARG A 125 -17.11 3.09 -7.74
CA ARG A 125 -15.93 2.26 -7.48
C ARG A 125 -15.06 2.07 -8.71
N SER A 126 -15.67 1.89 -9.89
CA SER A 126 -14.95 1.74 -11.16
C SER A 126 -14.21 3.01 -11.54
N THR A 127 -14.89 4.16 -11.46
CA THR A 127 -14.34 5.48 -11.81
C THR A 127 -13.27 5.95 -10.84
N PHE A 128 -13.49 5.80 -9.53
CA PHE A 128 -12.48 6.15 -8.53
C PHE A 128 -11.30 5.17 -8.53
N GLY A 129 -11.53 3.93 -8.96
CA GLY A 129 -10.54 2.87 -9.05
C GLY A 129 -10.12 2.32 -7.68
N ARG A 130 -9.01 1.56 -7.68
CA ARG A 130 -8.46 0.92 -6.48
C ARG A 130 -7.03 1.40 -6.19
N SER A 131 -6.63 1.38 -4.93
CA SER A 131 -5.24 1.60 -4.53
C SER A 131 -4.43 0.33 -4.78
N ALA A 132 -3.15 0.50 -5.08
CA ALA A 132 -2.19 -0.58 -5.23
C ALA A 132 -0.94 -0.30 -4.38
N LEU A 133 -0.40 -1.33 -3.76
CA LEU A 133 0.88 -1.28 -3.07
C LEU A 133 1.98 -1.70 -4.03
N VAL A 134 2.98 -0.85 -4.26
CA VAL A 134 4.11 -1.15 -5.13
C VAL A 134 5.37 -1.29 -4.29
N LEU A 135 5.91 -2.51 -4.22
CA LEU A 135 7.11 -2.87 -3.49
C LEU A 135 8.29 -2.93 -4.45
N GLN A 136 9.07 -1.86 -4.50
CA GLN A 136 10.25 -1.82 -5.35
C GLN A 136 11.40 -2.63 -4.75
N GLY A 137 12.09 -3.41 -5.60
CA GLY A 137 13.29 -4.14 -5.21
C GLY A 137 14.52 -3.26 -5.05
N GLY A 138 15.34 -3.58 -4.04
CA GLY A 138 16.62 -2.95 -3.76
C GLY A 138 17.28 -3.57 -2.53
N ALA A 139 18.61 -3.77 -2.57
CA ALA A 139 19.35 -4.55 -1.59
C ALA A 139 19.28 -4.02 -0.14
N ILE A 140 18.97 -2.74 0.05
CA ILE A 140 19.08 -2.05 1.36
C ILE A 140 17.75 -2.02 2.13
N PHE A 141 16.59 -2.19 1.46
CA PHE A 141 15.27 -1.90 2.06
C PHE A 141 14.27 -3.07 2.07
N GLY A 142 14.68 -4.30 1.75
CA GLY A 142 13.78 -5.46 1.70
C GLY A 142 12.98 -5.68 3.00
N LEU A 143 13.59 -5.47 4.17
CA LEU A 143 12.92 -5.58 5.47
C LEU A 143 11.99 -4.40 5.79
N CYS A 144 12.21 -3.23 5.20
CA CYS A 144 11.34 -2.08 5.41
C CYS A 144 9.95 -2.33 4.82
N HIS A 145 9.87 -3.10 3.72
CA HIS A 145 8.61 -3.51 3.12
C HIS A 145 7.75 -4.32 4.09
N LEU A 146 8.34 -5.21 4.90
CA LEU A 146 7.61 -5.94 5.94
C LEU A 146 7.00 -5.01 6.98
N GLY A 147 7.75 -4.00 7.42
CA GLY A 147 7.25 -2.98 8.36
C GLY A 147 6.09 -2.17 7.78
N VAL A 148 6.20 -1.76 6.52
CA VAL A 148 5.13 -1.04 5.80
C VAL A 148 3.88 -1.91 5.66
N VAL A 149 4.04 -3.16 5.20
CA VAL A 149 2.92 -4.11 5.07
C VAL A 149 2.26 -4.35 6.42
N LYS A 150 3.05 -4.58 7.47
CA LYS A 150 2.54 -4.79 8.83
C LYS A 150 1.74 -3.59 9.34
N ALA A 151 2.25 -2.38 9.14
CA ALA A 151 1.55 -1.16 9.51
C ALA A 151 0.22 -1.00 8.74
N LEU A 152 0.22 -1.28 7.43
CA LEU A 152 -0.99 -1.25 6.61
C LEU A 152 -2.00 -2.33 7.04
N LEU A 153 -1.54 -3.54 7.32
CA LEU A 153 -2.36 -4.66 7.78
C LEU A 153 -3.03 -4.34 9.12
N LEU A 154 -2.27 -3.89 10.11
CA LEU A 154 -2.78 -3.55 11.45
C LEU A 154 -3.82 -2.42 11.43
N ARG A 155 -3.80 -1.58 10.40
CA ARG A 155 -4.78 -0.50 10.21
C ARG A 155 -5.92 -0.86 9.26
N GLY A 156 -5.96 -2.09 8.73
CA GLY A 156 -6.97 -2.51 7.74
C GLY A 156 -6.85 -1.78 6.39
N LEU A 157 -5.66 -1.24 6.08
CA LEU A 157 -5.37 -0.43 4.90
C LEU A 157 -4.56 -1.16 3.83
N LEU A 158 -4.26 -2.46 4.03
CA LEU A 158 -3.47 -3.24 3.08
C LEU A 158 -4.21 -3.37 1.73
N PRO A 159 -3.68 -2.82 0.61
CA PRO A 159 -4.37 -2.86 -0.67
C PRO A 159 -4.51 -4.29 -1.20
N ARG A 160 -5.62 -4.55 -1.91
CA ARG A 160 -5.84 -5.84 -2.58
C ARG A 160 -4.98 -6.04 -3.83
N ILE A 161 -4.40 -4.98 -4.37
CA ILE A 161 -3.51 -5.06 -5.54
C ILE A 161 -2.10 -4.82 -5.03
N ILE A 162 -1.23 -5.81 -5.16
CA ILE A 162 0.16 -5.73 -4.72
C ILE A 162 1.05 -6.02 -5.92
N SER A 163 1.97 -5.10 -6.20
CA SER A 163 2.95 -5.23 -7.27
C SER A 163 4.36 -5.23 -6.67
N GLY A 164 5.24 -6.09 -7.16
CA GLY A 164 6.60 -6.17 -6.66
C GLY A 164 7.65 -6.43 -7.74
N THR A 165 8.87 -5.93 -7.50
CA THR A 165 10.05 -6.19 -8.32
C THR A 165 11.22 -6.66 -7.45
N ALA A 166 12.06 -7.58 -7.95
CA ALA A 166 13.20 -8.17 -7.23
C ALA A 166 12.87 -8.53 -5.75
N THR A 167 13.57 -7.96 -4.75
CA THR A 167 13.28 -8.21 -3.32
C THR A 167 11.85 -7.82 -2.91
N GLY A 168 11.23 -6.83 -3.56
CA GLY A 168 9.85 -6.46 -3.30
C GLY A 168 8.84 -7.47 -3.87
N ALA A 169 9.18 -8.17 -4.96
CA ALA A 169 8.35 -9.26 -5.50
C ALA A 169 8.26 -10.43 -4.52
N ILE A 170 9.36 -10.73 -3.84
CA ILE A 170 9.43 -11.73 -2.77
C ILE A 170 8.46 -11.40 -1.63
N ILE A 171 8.52 -10.17 -1.10
CA ILE A 171 7.62 -9.74 -0.02
C ILE A 171 6.17 -9.69 -0.52
N ALA A 172 5.93 -9.23 -1.75
CA ALA A 172 4.61 -9.23 -2.35
C ALA A 172 4.02 -10.64 -2.44
N ALA A 173 4.82 -11.63 -2.88
CA ALA A 173 4.40 -13.02 -2.98
C ALA A 173 4.04 -13.61 -1.61
N LEU A 174 4.91 -13.41 -0.60
CA LEU A 174 4.65 -13.82 0.78
C LEU A 174 3.30 -13.27 1.28
N VAL A 175 3.05 -11.99 1.07
CA VAL A 175 1.82 -11.31 1.50
C VAL A 175 0.57 -11.78 0.75
N CYS A 176 0.71 -12.16 -0.52
CA CYS A 176 -0.41 -12.60 -1.35
C CYS A 176 -0.76 -14.09 -1.20
N VAL A 177 0.10 -14.89 -0.57
CA VAL A 177 -0.12 -16.33 -0.33
C VAL A 177 -0.76 -16.58 1.04
N HIS A 178 -0.49 -15.72 2.02
CA HIS A 178 -1.07 -15.82 3.35
C HIS A 178 -2.37 -14.99 3.48
N PRO A 179 -3.48 -15.60 3.91
CA PRO A 179 -4.68 -14.87 4.27
C PRO A 179 -4.42 -13.96 5.49
N GLU A 180 -5.32 -13.02 5.74
CA GLU A 180 -5.13 -11.95 6.72
C GLU A 180 -4.91 -12.43 8.16
N ASP A 181 -5.58 -13.52 8.54
CA ASP A 181 -5.46 -14.21 9.81
C ASP A 181 -4.07 -14.84 10.02
N GLU A 182 -3.50 -15.46 8.99
CA GLU A 182 -2.16 -16.06 9.05
C GLU A 182 -1.04 -15.03 8.87
N LEU A 183 -1.30 -13.97 8.10
CA LEU A 183 -0.28 -13.02 7.67
C LEU A 183 0.36 -12.29 8.86
N LEU A 184 -0.42 -11.94 9.88
CA LEU A 184 0.11 -11.22 11.03
C LEU A 184 1.16 -12.06 11.79
N ASP A 185 0.94 -13.36 11.92
CA ASP A 185 1.88 -14.28 12.58
C ASP A 185 3.16 -14.45 11.75
N VAL A 186 3.03 -14.55 10.43
CA VAL A 186 4.17 -14.58 9.50
C VAL A 186 5.01 -13.31 9.61
N LEU A 187 4.37 -12.14 9.67
CA LEU A 187 5.03 -10.83 9.83
C LEU A 187 5.62 -10.60 11.23
N ASN A 188 5.12 -11.30 12.25
CA ASN A 188 5.62 -11.27 13.62
C ASN A 188 6.81 -12.21 13.86
N GLY A 189 7.16 -13.07 12.89
CA GLY A 189 8.25 -14.04 13.03
C GLY A 189 7.82 -15.47 13.34
N GLY A 190 6.53 -15.79 13.25
CA GLY A 190 6.04 -17.17 13.38
C GLY A 190 6.48 -18.08 12.22
N GLY A 191 6.75 -17.52 11.03
CA GLY A 191 7.30 -18.23 9.87
C GLY A 191 8.66 -17.72 9.39
N ILE A 192 9.13 -16.59 9.94
CA ILE A 192 10.48 -16.07 9.70
C ILE A 192 11.27 -16.46 10.92
N ASN A 193 12.26 -17.36 10.76
CA ASN A 193 13.21 -17.68 11.82
C ASN A 193 14.05 -16.43 12.14
N LEU A 194 13.42 -15.49 12.85
CA LEU A 194 14.03 -14.24 13.30
C LEU A 194 15.08 -14.54 14.34
N ASP A 195 15.27 -15.76 14.84
CA ASP A 195 16.44 -16.10 15.68
C ASP A 195 17.77 -15.90 14.95
N ALA A 196 17.80 -15.96 13.60
CA ALA A 196 18.96 -15.53 12.83
C ALA A 196 19.22 -14.00 12.93
N PHE A 197 18.19 -13.20 13.25
CA PHE A 197 18.22 -11.73 13.33
C PHE A 197 18.13 -11.17 14.76
N ALA A 198 17.48 -11.87 15.69
CA ALA A 198 17.08 -11.44 17.03
C ALA A 198 17.99 -12.03 18.12
N ASN A 199 18.61 -13.18 17.88
CA ASN A 199 19.38 -13.90 18.89
C ASN A 199 20.79 -13.29 19.17
N ARG A 200 20.94 -11.98 18.96
CA ARG A 200 22.13 -11.19 19.36
C ARG A 200 21.80 -9.79 19.90
N ASN A 201 20.54 -9.53 20.26
CA ASN A 201 20.14 -8.22 20.80
C ASN A 201 19.99 -8.18 22.33
N ASN A 202 20.39 -9.23 23.04
CA ASN A 202 20.46 -9.20 24.50
C ASN A 202 21.90 -8.92 24.94
N GLU A 203 22.32 -7.65 24.85
CA GLU A 203 23.38 -7.06 25.68
C GLU A 203 23.42 -5.54 25.40
N ASP A 204 22.86 -4.80 26.36
CA ASP A 204 22.85 -3.35 26.42
C ASP A 204 24.25 -2.77 26.18
N GLY A 205 24.37 -1.90 25.17
CA GLY A 205 25.57 -1.09 24.91
C GLY A 205 26.35 -1.38 23.62
N LYS A 206 26.00 -2.40 22.82
CA LYS A 206 26.79 -2.80 21.63
C LYS A 206 26.10 -2.64 20.27
N TRP A 207 25.01 -1.87 20.18
CA TRP A 207 24.31 -1.67 18.91
C TRP A 207 25.17 -0.93 17.86
N TYR A 208 25.94 0.08 18.27
CA TYR A 208 26.91 0.78 17.42
C TYR A 208 28.07 -0.13 16.96
N GLN A 209 28.54 -1.05 17.79
CA GLN A 209 29.61 -1.99 17.42
C GLN A 209 29.12 -3.08 16.46
N THR A 210 27.86 -3.49 16.58
CA THR A 210 27.23 -4.46 15.69
C THR A 210 26.91 -3.84 14.33
N LEU A 211 26.46 -2.59 14.32
CA LEU A 211 26.23 -1.80 13.11
C LEU A 211 27.54 -1.48 12.38
N THR A 212 28.58 -1.04 13.09
CA THR A 212 29.91 -0.77 12.48
C THR A 212 30.57 -2.04 11.95
N ARG A 213 30.39 -3.22 12.57
CA ARG A 213 30.86 -4.51 12.03
C ARG A 213 30.12 -4.93 10.77
N ARG A 214 28.80 -4.67 10.68
CA ARG A 214 27.99 -4.91 9.48
C ARG A 214 28.36 -3.94 8.35
N ILE A 215 28.67 -2.68 8.68
CA ILE A 215 29.20 -1.67 7.76
C ILE A 215 30.66 -2.01 7.32
N LYS A 216 31.49 -2.58 8.19
CA LYS A 216 32.86 -3.01 7.81
C LYS A 216 32.86 -4.25 6.90
N ARG A 217 31.88 -5.15 7.05
CA ARG A 217 31.62 -6.27 6.11
C ARG A 217 31.06 -5.77 4.78
N TRP A 218 30.20 -4.75 4.83
CA TRP A 218 29.63 -4.05 3.67
C TRP A 218 30.71 -3.47 2.73
N TRP A 219 31.79 -2.92 3.28
CA TRP A 219 32.92 -2.41 2.48
C TRP A 219 33.77 -3.49 1.80
N LYS A 220 33.59 -4.78 2.17
CA LYS A 220 34.34 -5.91 1.61
C LYS A 220 33.51 -6.88 0.76
N LEU A 221 32.20 -6.98 0.96
CA LEU A 221 31.37 -8.09 0.42
C LEU A 221 30.02 -7.68 -0.24
N GLY A 222 29.64 -6.41 -0.28
CA GLY A 222 28.62 -5.91 -1.23
C GLY A 222 27.15 -6.34 -1.08
N HIS A 223 26.78 -7.30 -0.22
CA HIS A 223 25.39 -7.82 -0.14
C HIS A 223 24.86 -7.89 1.31
N PHE A 224 23.63 -7.41 1.53
CA PHE A 224 23.02 -7.26 2.86
C PHE A 224 22.12 -8.45 3.27
N LEU A 225 21.45 -9.10 2.32
CA LEU A 225 20.59 -10.26 2.52
C LEU A 225 21.12 -11.39 1.65
N ASP A 226 21.43 -12.51 2.27
CA ASP A 226 21.79 -13.73 1.57
C ASP A 226 20.54 -14.16 0.78
N VAL A 227 20.60 -14.04 -0.55
CA VAL A 227 19.48 -14.35 -1.45
C VAL A 227 19.05 -15.80 -1.24
N ASP A 228 20.00 -16.67 -0.90
CA ASP A 228 19.79 -18.07 -0.59
C ASP A 228 18.97 -18.27 0.69
N VAL A 229 19.19 -17.46 1.74
CA VAL A 229 18.39 -17.50 2.98
C VAL A 229 16.97 -17.01 2.73
N LEU A 230 16.81 -15.99 1.89
CA LEU A 230 15.49 -15.50 1.54
C LEU A 230 14.77 -16.52 0.63
N GLU A 231 15.46 -17.16 -0.31
CA GLU A 231 14.92 -18.24 -1.14
C GLU A 231 14.50 -19.45 -0.30
N GLU A 232 15.31 -19.87 0.68
CA GLU A 232 15.01 -20.97 1.59
C GLU A 232 13.81 -20.66 2.47
N LEU A 233 13.73 -19.44 3.01
CA LEU A 233 12.55 -18.94 3.74
C LEU A 233 11.30 -18.87 2.88
N LEU A 234 11.43 -18.60 1.58
CA LEU A 234 10.29 -18.57 0.67
C LEU A 234 9.83 -19.98 0.32
N ARG A 235 10.76 -20.91 0.06
CA ARG A 235 10.43 -22.32 -0.16
C ARG A 235 9.71 -22.92 1.05
N SER A 236 10.10 -22.54 2.27
CA SER A 236 9.47 -23.04 3.48
C SER A 236 8.10 -22.41 3.79
N ASN A 237 7.85 -21.16 3.40
CA ASN A 237 6.62 -20.43 3.76
C ASN A 237 5.57 -20.34 2.63
N ILE A 238 6.00 -20.30 1.36
CA ILE A 238 5.10 -20.14 0.20
C ILE A 238 4.66 -21.50 -0.37
N GLY A 239 5.56 -22.49 -0.41
CA GLY A 239 5.32 -23.78 -1.05
C GLY A 239 5.09 -23.68 -2.58
N ASP A 240 4.57 -24.75 -3.17
CA ASP A 240 4.28 -24.83 -4.62
C ASP A 240 2.89 -24.27 -4.97
N ILE A 241 2.62 -23.01 -4.61
CA ILE A 241 1.35 -22.34 -4.91
C ILE A 241 1.41 -21.52 -6.20
N THR A 242 0.39 -21.66 -7.06
CA THR A 242 0.27 -20.87 -8.29
C THR A 242 -0.31 -19.47 -8.05
N PHE A 243 -0.16 -18.56 -9.02
CA PHE A 243 -0.78 -17.23 -8.95
C PHE A 243 -2.31 -17.29 -8.81
N GLU A 244 -2.94 -18.25 -9.49
CA GLU A 244 -4.39 -18.47 -9.39
C GLU A 244 -4.79 -18.93 -7.99
N GLN A 245 -4.13 -19.95 -7.44
CA GLN A 245 -4.41 -20.47 -6.10
C GLN A 245 -4.17 -19.40 -5.01
N ALA A 246 -3.11 -18.60 -5.14
CA ALA A 246 -2.83 -17.49 -4.24
C ALA A 246 -3.97 -16.45 -4.28
N TYR A 247 -4.43 -16.09 -5.48
CA TYR A 247 -5.56 -15.17 -5.65
C TYR A 247 -6.86 -15.76 -5.12
N GLU A 248 -7.13 -17.05 -5.34
CA GLU A 248 -8.34 -17.69 -4.83
C GLU A 248 -8.40 -17.69 -3.31
N ARG A 249 -7.26 -17.95 -2.66
CA ARG A 249 -7.11 -18.00 -1.20
C ARG A 249 -7.22 -16.62 -0.54
N THR A 250 -6.55 -15.60 -1.07
CA THR A 250 -6.44 -14.29 -0.40
C THR A 250 -7.26 -13.18 -1.02
N LYS A 251 -7.73 -13.36 -2.26
CA LYS A 251 -8.35 -12.32 -3.11
C LYS A 251 -7.47 -11.08 -3.30
N ARG A 252 -6.15 -11.24 -3.12
CA ARG A 252 -5.14 -10.22 -3.42
C ARG A 252 -4.51 -10.50 -4.78
N ALA A 253 -4.59 -9.52 -5.68
CA ALA A 253 -3.99 -9.59 -7.01
C ALA A 253 -2.48 -9.33 -6.91
N LEU A 254 -1.69 -10.40 -6.97
CA LEU A 254 -0.23 -10.35 -7.06
C LEU A 254 0.21 -10.02 -8.49
N ASN A 255 1.07 -9.03 -8.62
CA ASN A 255 1.68 -8.62 -9.89
C ASN A 255 3.20 -8.62 -9.74
N ILE A 256 3.90 -9.41 -10.54
CA ILE A 256 5.36 -9.46 -10.55
C ILE A 256 5.85 -9.02 -11.92
N THR A 257 6.71 -8.00 -11.95
CA THR A 257 7.33 -7.53 -13.19
C THR A 257 8.72 -8.14 -13.33
N VAL A 258 8.96 -8.79 -14.47
CA VAL A 258 10.21 -9.48 -14.79
C VAL A 258 10.80 -8.87 -16.05
N THR A 259 12.00 -8.32 -15.95
CA THR A 259 12.77 -7.85 -17.10
C THR A 259 13.61 -9.02 -17.64
N PRO A 260 13.57 -9.36 -18.94
CA PRO A 260 14.41 -10.42 -19.49
C PRO A 260 15.91 -10.07 -19.40
N ASN A 261 16.76 -11.07 -19.14
CA ASN A 261 18.21 -10.87 -19.19
C ASN A 261 18.69 -10.70 -20.64
N GLY A 262 19.24 -9.53 -20.95
CA GLY A 262 19.77 -9.18 -22.27
C GLY A 262 19.54 -7.71 -22.54
N GLY A 263 20.60 -6.89 -22.42
CA GLY A 263 20.55 -5.46 -22.66
C GLY A 263 19.89 -5.11 -24.00
N ASP A 264 19.08 -4.07 -23.96
CA ASP A 264 18.29 -3.46 -25.04
C ASP A 264 17.10 -4.28 -25.59
N SER A 265 15.90 -3.72 -25.36
CA SER A 265 14.67 -3.90 -26.17
C SER A 265 13.70 -5.04 -25.84
N GLY A 266 13.76 -5.66 -24.66
CA GLY A 266 12.70 -6.58 -24.20
C GLY A 266 11.52 -5.86 -23.55
N VAL A 267 10.28 -6.16 -23.94
CA VAL A 267 9.07 -5.71 -23.22
C VAL A 267 9.06 -6.40 -21.84
N PRO A 268 8.92 -5.66 -20.72
CA PRO A 268 8.85 -6.28 -19.40
C PRO A 268 7.63 -7.20 -19.30
N ASN A 269 7.83 -8.43 -18.85
CA ASN A 269 6.77 -9.40 -18.68
C ASN A 269 6.08 -9.18 -17.33
N LEU A 270 4.75 -9.06 -17.36
CA LEU A 270 3.92 -8.97 -16.16
C LEU A 270 3.31 -10.34 -15.87
N LEU A 271 3.66 -10.91 -14.71
CA LEU A 271 3.12 -12.16 -14.22
C LEU A 271 2.05 -11.88 -13.17
N ASN A 272 0.83 -12.38 -13.40
CA ASN A 272 -0.27 -12.34 -12.45
C ASN A 272 -1.25 -13.51 -12.70
N TYR A 273 -2.31 -13.58 -11.89
CA TYR A 273 -3.35 -14.62 -12.00
C TYR A 273 -4.12 -14.62 -13.34
N MET A 274 -4.05 -13.55 -14.14
CA MET A 274 -4.68 -13.45 -15.46
C MET A 274 -3.73 -13.84 -16.60
N THR A 275 -2.48 -13.39 -16.52
CA THR A 275 -1.47 -13.58 -17.59
C THR A 275 -0.68 -14.88 -17.42
N ALA A 276 -0.58 -15.39 -16.20
CA ALA A 276 0.25 -16.53 -15.81
C ALA A 276 -0.40 -17.35 -14.67
N PRO A 277 -1.67 -17.82 -14.80
CA PRO A 277 -2.43 -18.46 -13.72
C PRO A 277 -1.76 -19.72 -13.15
N ASN A 278 -1.22 -20.56 -14.03
CA ASN A 278 -0.60 -21.85 -13.70
C ASN A 278 0.88 -21.75 -13.36
N VAL A 279 1.46 -20.55 -13.44
CA VAL A 279 2.86 -20.35 -13.05
C VAL A 279 2.91 -20.36 -11.53
N LEU A 280 3.86 -21.13 -10.98
CA LEU A 280 4.16 -21.07 -9.57
C LEU A 280 4.54 -19.63 -9.22
N SER A 281 3.95 -19.09 -8.16
CA SER A 281 4.34 -17.78 -7.62
C SER A 281 5.86 -17.68 -7.40
N MET A 282 6.50 -18.84 -7.19
CA MET A 282 7.94 -19.05 -7.21
C MET A 282 8.30 -20.23 -8.12
N GLN A 283 8.81 -20.01 -9.33
CA GLN A 283 9.45 -21.10 -10.08
C GLN A 283 10.91 -21.29 -9.62
N PRO A 284 11.33 -22.52 -9.27
CA PRO A 284 12.73 -22.82 -9.06
C PRO A 284 13.47 -22.69 -10.39
N SER A 285 14.50 -21.88 -10.40
CA SER A 285 15.51 -21.90 -11.44
C SER A 285 16.50 -23.04 -11.20
N VAL A 286 17.07 -23.49 -12.30
CA VAL A 286 18.19 -24.43 -12.39
C VAL A 286 19.32 -24.05 -11.40
N PRO A 287 20.02 -25.03 -10.78
CA PRO A 287 21.13 -24.74 -9.86
C PRO A 287 22.11 -23.73 -10.45
N GLY A 288 22.31 -22.60 -9.77
CA GLY A 288 23.20 -21.51 -10.22
C GLY A 288 22.54 -20.38 -11.01
N ARG A 289 21.21 -20.35 -11.15
CA ARG A 289 20.44 -19.17 -11.56
C ARG A 289 19.38 -18.88 -10.51
N MET A 290 19.05 -17.60 -10.28
CA MET A 290 18.02 -17.17 -9.34
C MET A 290 16.62 -17.57 -9.81
N PRO A 291 15.64 -17.83 -8.90
CA PRO A 291 14.27 -18.20 -9.27
C PRO A 291 13.71 -17.18 -10.25
N ILE A 292 12.61 -17.47 -10.94
CA ILE A 292 11.99 -16.53 -11.91
C ILE A 292 11.30 -15.37 -11.16
N ILE A 293 12.10 -14.65 -10.40
CA ILE A 293 12.11 -13.23 -10.15
C ILE A 293 13.48 -12.86 -10.73
N VAL A 294 13.53 -12.33 -11.96
CA VAL A 294 14.79 -11.79 -12.47
C VAL A 294 15.23 -10.67 -11.54
N ILE A 295 16.13 -10.99 -10.62
CA ILE A 295 16.85 -10.05 -9.79
C ILE A 295 18.13 -9.79 -10.55
N ASP A 296 18.12 -8.81 -11.44
CA ASP A 296 19.38 -8.34 -12.00
C ASP A 296 20.03 -7.37 -11.01
N ASN A 297 21.18 -7.78 -10.49
CA ASN A 297 22.04 -7.02 -9.59
C ASN A 297 22.75 -5.92 -10.39
N HIS A 298 22.01 -4.89 -10.80
CA HIS A 298 22.62 -3.61 -11.13
C HIS A 298 22.15 -2.55 -10.14
N LEU A 299 23.02 -2.28 -9.18
CA LEU A 299 23.09 -1.01 -8.48
C LEU A 299 23.07 0.12 -9.51
N CYS A 300 21.92 0.75 -9.73
CA CYS A 300 21.92 2.17 -10.07
C CYS A 300 22.28 2.91 -8.79
N THR A 301 23.58 3.10 -8.57
CA THR A 301 24.07 4.27 -7.86
C THR A 301 23.50 5.52 -8.54
N VAL A 302 23.04 6.48 -7.74
CA VAL A 302 22.79 7.87 -8.19
C VAL A 302 24.00 8.39 -8.93
#